data_AF-A0A2E1XPT0-F1
#
_entry.id   AF-A0A2E1XPT0-F1
#
_cell.length_a   1.000
_cell.length_b   1.000
_cell.length_c   1.000
_cell.angle_alpha   90.00
_cell.angle_beta   90.00
_cell.angle_gamma   90.00
#
_symmetry.space_group_name_H-M   'P 1'
#
loop_
_entity.id
_entity.type
_entity.pdbx_description
1 polymer ?
#
loop_
_entity_poly.entity_id
_entity_poly.type
_entity_poly.pdbx_seq_one_letter_code
_entity_poly.pdbx_strand_id
1 'polypeptide(L)'
;MFSSICYISQDSLFLRKKYFKNQVVALSTLSSWSLLNLSLNSTNFKSYYKSNVQFSNTDYFHQMNFSWNLVNSGICVIGFLKIKDLNKDYWTNITLNNLIKKNCKTLSINVGLDIAYITTGFILRQYATQFTNSERSIGFGNSLITQGSFLLAFDLIYLQSLRKLIH
;
A
#
# COMPACT_ATOMS: atom_id res chain seq x y z
N MET A 1 -26.24 -30.28 22.03
CA MET A 1 -24.92 -29.64 22.23
C MET A 1 -23.95 -29.86 21.04
N PHE A 2 -24.00 -30.97 20.30
CA PHE A 2 -23.12 -31.17 19.12
C PHE A 2 -23.40 -30.27 17.92
N SER A 3 -24.67 -29.91 17.66
CA SER A 3 -25.03 -29.05 16.53
C SER A 3 -24.42 -27.65 16.66
N SER A 4 -24.51 -27.02 17.82
CA SER A 4 -24.02 -25.67 18.09
C SER A 4 -22.50 -25.53 17.86
N ILE A 5 -21.72 -26.56 18.22
CA ILE A 5 -20.26 -26.57 18.04
C ILE A 5 -19.89 -26.69 16.56
N CYS A 6 -20.66 -27.44 15.77
CA CYS A 6 -20.45 -27.60 14.34
C CYS A 6 -20.77 -26.30 13.57
N TYR A 7 -21.81 -25.56 13.96
CA TYR A 7 -22.12 -24.25 13.39
C TYR A 7 -21.03 -23.21 13.68
N ILE A 8 -20.58 -23.11 14.94
CA ILE A 8 -19.53 -22.15 15.35
C ILE A 8 -18.19 -22.44 14.65
N SER A 9 -17.87 -23.72 14.40
CA SER A 9 -16.65 -24.12 13.69
C SER A 9 -16.72 -23.90 12.18
N GLN A 10 -17.91 -24.01 11.57
CA GLN A 10 -18.12 -23.66 10.17
C GLN A 10 -18.02 -22.15 9.94
N ASP A 11 -18.62 -21.33 10.80
CA ASP A 11 -18.55 -19.87 10.73
C ASP A 11 -17.12 -19.35 10.91
N SER A 12 -16.35 -19.95 11.83
CA SER A 12 -14.95 -19.57 12.07
C SER A 12 -14.05 -19.85 10.86
N LEU A 13 -14.23 -20.99 10.22
CA LEU A 13 -13.50 -21.36 9.00
C LEU A 13 -13.88 -20.46 7.83
N PHE A 14 -15.16 -20.11 7.69
CA PHE A 14 -15.62 -19.19 6.65
C PHE A 14 -15.02 -17.79 6.82
N LEU A 15 -15.08 -17.21 8.01
CA LEU A 15 -14.49 -15.90 8.32
C LEU A 15 -12.97 -15.89 8.07
N ARG A 16 -12.27 -16.94 8.52
CA ARG A 16 -10.82 -17.08 8.30
C ARG A 16 -10.48 -17.12 6.81
N LYS A 17 -11.18 -17.92 6.01
CA LYS A 17 -10.97 -18.01 4.55
C LYS A 17 -11.20 -16.66 3.87
N LYS A 18 -12.25 -15.92 4.27
CA LYS A 18 -12.58 -14.62 3.69
C LYS A 18 -11.54 -13.55 4.07
N TYR A 19 -11.12 -13.53 5.34
CA TYR A 19 -10.03 -12.65 5.78
C TYR A 19 -8.71 -12.93 5.05
N PHE A 20 -8.32 -14.20 4.95
CA PHE A 20 -7.13 -14.62 4.22
C PHE A 20 -7.18 -14.21 2.74
N LYS A 21 -8.33 -14.43 2.08
CA LYS A 21 -8.55 -14.00 0.70
C LYS A 21 -8.37 -12.48 0.54
N ASN A 22 -8.91 -11.69 1.46
CA ASN A 22 -8.72 -10.23 1.44
C ASN A 22 -7.23 -9.85 1.58
N GLN A 23 -6.47 -10.52 2.47
CA GLN A 23 -5.02 -10.30 2.59
C GLN A 23 -4.29 -10.60 1.27
N VAL A 24 -4.58 -11.75 0.65
CA VAL A 24 -3.94 -12.16 -0.61
C VAL A 24 -4.27 -11.20 -1.75
N VAL A 25 -5.53 -10.79 -1.89
CA VAL A 25 -5.95 -9.83 -2.92
C VAL A 25 -5.25 -8.49 -2.70
N ALA A 26 -5.22 -7.99 -1.47
CA ALA A 26 -4.54 -6.73 -1.13
C ALA A 26 -3.05 -6.77 -1.51
N LEU A 27 -2.32 -7.81 -1.09
CA LEU A 27 -0.90 -7.95 -1.43
C LEU A 27 -0.67 -8.13 -2.94
N SER A 28 -1.54 -8.87 -3.63
CA SER A 28 -1.41 -9.10 -5.08
C SER A 28 -1.60 -7.81 -5.86
N THR A 29 -2.58 -6.97 -5.48
CA THR A 29 -2.80 -5.65 -6.08
C THR A 29 -1.61 -4.74 -5.84
N LEU A 30 -1.10 -4.67 -4.61
CA LEU A 30 0.07 -3.85 -4.28
C LEU A 30 1.34 -4.32 -5.02
N SER A 31 1.54 -5.64 -5.11
CA SER A 31 2.64 -6.26 -5.86
C SER A 31 2.56 -5.91 -7.35
N SER A 32 1.37 -6.07 -7.94
CA SER A 32 1.15 -5.78 -9.36
C SER A 32 1.41 -4.31 -9.67
N TRP A 33 0.94 -3.40 -8.81
CA TRP A 33 1.22 -1.97 -8.93
C TRP A 33 2.71 -1.66 -8.84
N SER A 34 3.42 -2.27 -7.88
CA SER A 34 4.86 -2.07 -7.69
C SER A 34 5.67 -2.56 -8.87
N LEU A 35 5.40 -3.78 -9.35
CA LEU A 35 6.10 -4.38 -10.49
C LEU A 35 5.91 -3.57 -11.78
N LEU A 36 4.67 -3.18 -12.08
CA LEU A 36 4.38 -2.36 -13.27
C LEU A 36 5.14 -1.04 -13.24
N ASN A 37 5.13 -0.35 -12.10
CA ASN A 37 5.85 0.90 -11.98
C ASN A 37 7.38 0.70 -12.02
N LEU A 38 7.94 -0.34 -11.40
CA LEU A 38 9.38 -0.60 -11.47
C LEU A 38 9.83 -0.88 -12.92
N SER A 39 9.06 -1.66 -13.68
CA SER A 39 9.35 -1.92 -15.10
C SER A 39 9.32 -0.65 -15.94
N LEU A 40 8.33 0.22 -15.74
CA LEU A 40 8.22 1.49 -16.47
C LEU A 40 9.30 2.50 -16.09
N ASN A 41 9.76 2.51 -14.83
CA ASN A 41 10.81 3.43 -14.38
C ASN A 41 12.23 2.93 -14.74
N SER A 42 12.44 1.61 -14.88
CA SER A 42 13.75 1.02 -15.20
C SER A 42 14.25 1.38 -16.61
N THR A 43 13.35 1.59 -17.58
CA THR A 43 13.74 1.97 -18.95
C THR A 43 14.31 3.38 -19.03
N ASN A 44 14.01 4.25 -18.06
CA ASN A 44 14.52 5.62 -18.03
C ASN A 44 15.89 5.73 -17.35
N PHE A 45 16.35 4.71 -16.61
CA PHE A 45 17.63 4.70 -15.89
C PHE A 45 18.86 4.87 -16.81
N LYS A 46 18.75 4.49 -18.09
CA LYS A 46 19.86 4.59 -19.06
C LYS A 46 20.23 6.05 -19.40
N SER A 47 19.35 7.01 -19.13
CA SER A 47 19.63 8.45 -19.28
C SER A 47 20.33 9.07 -18.05
N TYR A 48 20.21 8.47 -16.86
CA TYR A 48 20.71 9.05 -15.59
C TYR A 48 22.24 9.06 -15.45
N TYR A 49 22.96 8.26 -16.24
CA TYR A 49 24.43 8.14 -16.18
C TYR A 49 25.19 9.04 -17.17
N LYS A 50 24.50 9.89 -17.95
CA LYS A 50 25.18 10.91 -18.76
C LYS A 50 25.50 12.12 -17.90
N SER A 51 26.79 12.33 -17.63
CA SER A 51 27.37 13.28 -16.68
C SER A 51 27.09 14.78 -16.90
N ASN A 52 26.30 15.17 -17.92
CA ASN A 52 26.03 16.57 -18.28
C ASN A 52 24.53 16.90 -18.45
N VAL A 53 23.61 16.06 -17.97
CA VAL A 53 22.16 16.31 -18.11
C VAL A 53 21.62 16.99 -16.85
N GLN A 54 21.07 18.20 -16.99
CA GLN A 54 20.25 18.81 -15.94
C GLN A 54 18.99 17.97 -15.74
N PHE A 55 18.73 17.59 -14.49
CA PHE A 55 17.56 16.78 -14.14
C PHE A 55 16.29 17.61 -14.29
N SER A 56 15.35 17.08 -15.07
CA SER A 56 14.00 17.62 -15.22
C SER A 56 13.09 17.20 -14.07
N ASN A 57 11.95 17.87 -13.90
CA ASN A 57 10.90 17.41 -13.00
C ASN A 57 10.42 15.98 -13.31
N THR A 58 10.47 15.52 -14.56
CA THR A 58 10.13 14.14 -14.94
C THR A 58 11.14 13.14 -14.39
N ASP A 59 12.43 13.47 -14.39
CA ASP A 59 13.47 12.59 -13.83
C ASP A 59 13.29 12.44 -12.31
N TYR A 60 12.99 13.53 -11.62
CA TYR A 60 12.69 13.50 -10.18
C TYR A 60 11.38 12.76 -9.86
N PHE A 61 10.36 12.88 -10.73
CA PHE A 61 9.13 12.10 -10.60
C PHE A 61 9.39 10.60 -10.68
N HIS A 62 10.15 10.15 -11.69
CA HIS A 62 10.51 8.74 -11.86
C HIS A 62 11.40 8.23 -10.72
N GLN A 63 12.36 9.05 -10.26
CA GLN A 63 13.19 8.71 -9.11
C GLN A 63 12.37 8.50 -7.84
N MET A 64 11.44 9.42 -7.55
CA MET A 64 10.58 9.32 -6.37
C MET A 64 9.61 8.15 -6.48
N ASN A 65 9.04 7.91 -7.65
CA ASN A 65 8.21 6.73 -7.90
C ASN A 65 8.99 5.44 -7.68
N PHE A 66 10.21 5.34 -8.18
CA PHE A 66 11.06 4.17 -7.95
C PHE A 66 11.25 3.90 -6.44
N SER A 67 11.60 4.92 -5.66
CA SER A 67 11.74 4.83 -4.20
C SER A 67 10.45 4.35 -3.52
N TRP A 68 9.29 4.89 -3.90
CA TRP A 68 8.00 4.44 -3.38
C TRP A 68 7.69 2.99 -3.71
N ASN A 69 8.04 2.54 -4.91
CA ASN A 69 7.83 1.15 -5.29
C ASN A 69 8.76 0.18 -4.56
N LEU A 70 9.98 0.60 -4.21
CA LEU A 70 10.84 -0.16 -3.30
C LEU A 70 10.20 -0.33 -1.92
N VAL A 71 9.64 0.75 -1.36
CA VAL A 71 8.90 0.68 -0.09
C VAL A 71 7.72 -0.29 -0.19
N ASN A 72 6.90 -0.17 -1.23
CA ASN A 72 5.76 -1.06 -1.47
C ASN A 72 6.20 -2.53 -1.64
N SER A 73 7.31 -2.77 -2.33
CA SER A 73 7.88 -4.11 -2.50
C SER A 73 8.33 -4.72 -1.17
N GLY A 74 9.02 -3.93 -0.33
CA GLY A 74 9.39 -4.35 1.03
C GLY A 74 8.18 -4.72 1.88
N ILE A 75 7.13 -3.90 1.86
CA ILE A 75 5.84 -4.19 2.54
C ILE A 75 5.25 -5.50 2.00
N CYS A 76 5.29 -5.71 0.69
CA CYS A 76 4.73 -6.89 0.04
C CYS A 76 5.46 -8.17 0.47
N VAL A 77 6.80 -8.15 0.46
CA VAL A 77 7.63 -9.28 0.94
C VAL A 77 7.30 -9.63 2.38
N ILE A 78 7.29 -8.64 3.28
CA ILE A 78 6.94 -8.84 4.70
C ILE A 78 5.51 -9.36 4.85
N GLY A 79 4.57 -8.82 4.06
CA GLY A 79 3.17 -9.24 4.04
C GLY A 79 3.02 -10.71 3.65
N PHE A 80 3.68 -11.16 2.59
CA PHE A 80 3.63 -12.55 2.14
C PHE A 80 4.24 -13.51 3.16
N LEU A 81 5.30 -13.11 3.86
CA LEU A 81 5.85 -13.90 4.97
C LEU A 81 4.81 -14.05 6.09
N LYS A 82 4.15 -12.96 6.50
CA LYS A 82 3.09 -12.98 7.53
C LYS A 82 1.88 -13.83 7.12
N ILE A 83 1.47 -13.81 5.85
CA ILE A 83 0.37 -14.67 5.35
C ILE A 83 0.70 -16.16 5.49
N LYS A 84 1.96 -16.56 5.27
CA LYS A 84 2.37 -17.96 5.44
C LYS A 84 2.21 -18.42 6.88
N ASP A 85 2.49 -17.54 7.84
CA ASP A 85 2.34 -17.83 9.27
C ASP A 85 0.85 -17.91 9.67
N LEU A 86 0.03 -16.98 9.17
CA LEU A 86 -1.44 -17.00 9.37
C LEU A 86 -2.10 -18.31 8.90
N ASN A 87 -1.50 -18.99 7.91
CA ASN A 87 -2.02 -20.25 7.39
C ASN A 87 -1.74 -21.45 8.32
N LYS A 88 -0.71 -21.38 9.17
CA LYS A 88 -0.27 -22.46 10.07
C LYS A 88 -0.96 -22.44 11.45
N ASP A 89 -1.36 -21.26 11.92
CA ASP A 89 -1.92 -21.10 13.26
C ASP A 89 -3.41 -21.46 13.34
N TYR A 90 -3.81 -22.08 14.47
CA TYR A 90 -5.20 -22.25 14.86
C TYR A 90 -5.70 -20.97 15.54
N TRP A 91 -6.70 -20.32 14.94
CA TRP A 91 -7.31 -19.10 15.47
C TRP A 91 -8.68 -19.39 16.07
N THR A 92 -8.97 -18.83 17.25
CA THR A 92 -10.34 -18.74 17.74
C THR A 92 -11.05 -17.56 17.07
N ASN A 93 -12.38 -17.56 17.08
CA ASN A 93 -13.16 -16.43 16.55
C ASN A 93 -12.80 -15.10 17.22
N ILE A 94 -12.46 -15.14 18.50
CA ILE A 94 -12.08 -13.95 19.28
C ILE A 94 -10.72 -13.42 18.80
N THR A 95 -9.72 -14.29 18.61
CA THR A 95 -8.40 -13.85 18.14
C THR A 95 -8.46 -13.33 16.71
N LEU A 96 -9.23 -13.99 15.83
CA LEU A 96 -9.44 -13.53 14.45
C LEU A 96 -10.13 -12.15 14.41
N ASN A 97 -11.21 -11.95 15.18
CA ASN A 97 -11.92 -10.67 15.21
C ASN A 97 -11.02 -9.53 15.74
N ASN A 98 -10.24 -9.79 16.79
CA ASN A 98 -9.27 -8.82 17.30
C ASN A 98 -8.21 -8.45 16.24
N LEU A 99 -7.77 -9.41 15.46
CA LEU A 99 -6.80 -9.21 14.39
C LEU A 99 -7.40 -8.40 13.22
N ILE A 100 -8.65 -8.67 12.82
CA ILE A 100 -9.37 -7.86 11.81
C ILE A 100 -9.53 -6.42 12.31
N LYS A 101 -9.95 -6.22 13.56
CA LYS A 101 -10.10 -4.87 14.16
C LYS A 101 -8.77 -4.11 14.20
N LYS A 102 -7.68 -4.79 14.57
CA LYS A 102 -6.34 -4.21 14.55
C LYS A 102 -5.94 -3.77 13.15
N ASN A 103 -6.18 -4.61 12.14
CA ASN A 103 -5.91 -4.25 10.75
C ASN A 103 -6.75 -3.06 10.27
N CYS A 104 -8.04 -3.00 10.61
CA CYS A 104 -8.89 -1.85 10.31
C CYS A 104 -8.34 -0.56 10.93
N LYS A 105 -7.83 -0.63 12.18
CA LYS A 105 -7.18 0.51 12.83
C LYS A 105 -5.92 0.94 12.09
N THR A 106 -5.04 0.00 11.73
CA THR A 106 -3.82 0.32 10.97
C THR A 106 -4.13 0.95 9.62
N LEU A 107 -5.07 0.40 8.84
CA LEU A 107 -5.48 0.98 7.56
C LEU A 107 -6.08 2.36 7.71
N SER A 108 -6.83 2.61 8.79
CA SER A 108 -7.40 3.95 9.03
C SER A 108 -6.30 4.99 9.32
N ILE A 109 -5.20 4.57 9.96
CA ILE A 109 -4.03 5.43 10.15
C ILE A 109 -3.33 5.68 8.82
N ASN A 110 -3.16 4.65 7.98
CA ASN A 110 -2.55 4.81 6.66
C ASN A 110 -3.35 5.73 5.74
N VAL A 111 -4.69 5.63 5.73
CA VAL A 111 -5.57 6.58 5.02
C VAL A 111 -5.24 8.03 5.40
N GLY A 112 -4.98 8.29 6.70
CA GLY A 112 -4.53 9.61 7.15
C GLY A 112 -3.15 10.01 6.62
N LEU A 113 -2.21 9.06 6.59
CA LEU A 113 -0.88 9.27 6.01
C LEU A 113 -0.94 9.54 4.50
N ASP A 114 -1.80 8.85 3.76
CA ASP A 114 -1.96 9.06 2.32
C ASP A 114 -2.50 10.45 2.00
N ILE A 115 -3.46 10.93 2.79
CA ILE A 115 -3.93 12.33 2.71
C ILE A 115 -2.78 13.30 3.00
N ALA A 116 -1.94 13.00 4.00
CA ALA A 116 -0.77 13.83 4.30
C ALA A 116 0.25 13.82 3.15
N TYR A 117 0.48 12.69 2.48
CA TYR A 117 1.36 12.60 1.31
C TYR A 117 0.84 13.42 0.14
N ILE A 118 -0.45 13.29 -0.19
CA ILE A 118 -1.09 14.07 -1.26
C ILE A 118 -0.98 15.58 -0.96
N THR A 119 -1.33 15.97 0.28
CA THR A 119 -1.25 17.37 0.73
C THR A 119 0.17 17.91 0.63
N THR A 120 1.16 17.14 1.10
CA THR A 120 2.59 17.49 0.99
C THR A 120 3.00 17.64 -0.47
N GLY A 121 2.50 16.78 -1.36
CA GLY A 121 2.78 16.87 -2.78
C GLY A 121 2.21 18.14 -3.43
N PHE A 122 1.01 18.56 -3.04
CA PHE A 122 0.44 19.85 -3.47
C PHE A 122 1.26 21.03 -2.95
N ILE A 123 1.66 21.01 -1.68
CA ILE A 123 2.52 22.05 -1.08
C ILE A 123 3.84 22.15 -1.85
N LEU A 124 4.51 21.02 -2.11
CA LEU A 124 5.78 21.00 -2.84
C LEU A 124 5.65 21.60 -4.25
N ARG A 125 4.55 21.34 -4.95
CA ARG A 125 4.28 21.94 -6.27
C ARG A 125 3.98 23.43 -6.18
N GLN A 126 3.15 23.83 -5.22
CA GLN A 126 2.72 25.22 -5.05
C GLN A 126 3.88 26.15 -4.70
N TYR A 127 4.80 25.69 -3.85
CA TYR A 127 5.94 26.46 -3.37
C TYR A 127 7.23 26.13 -4.11
N ALA A 128 7.17 25.39 -5.22
CA ALA A 128 8.34 24.93 -5.98
C ALA A 128 9.31 26.07 -6.33
N THR A 129 8.78 27.22 -6.76
CA THR A 129 9.56 28.40 -7.17
C THR A 129 10.27 29.10 -6.01
N GLN A 130 9.86 28.84 -4.76
CA GLN A 130 10.49 29.38 -3.56
C GLN A 130 11.67 28.50 -3.09
N PHE A 131 11.82 27.30 -3.64
CA PHE A 131 12.90 26.38 -3.31
C PHE A 131 14.06 26.51 -4.31
N THR A 132 15.28 26.26 -3.83
CA THR A 132 16.50 26.27 -4.65
C THR A 132 16.49 25.23 -5.78
N ASN A 133 15.70 24.16 -5.65
CA ASN A 133 15.58 23.09 -6.62
C ASN A 133 14.11 22.89 -7.06
N SER A 134 13.57 23.86 -7.80
CA SER A 134 12.17 23.87 -8.26
C SER A 134 11.78 22.59 -9.02
N GLU A 135 12.61 22.12 -9.95
CA GLU A 135 12.35 20.88 -10.73
C GLU A 135 12.16 19.65 -9.82
N ARG A 136 12.98 19.53 -8.78
CA ARG A 136 12.86 18.44 -7.80
C ARG A 136 11.57 18.52 -7.01
N SER A 137 11.20 19.71 -6.52
CA SER A 137 9.97 19.92 -5.76
C SER A 137 8.74 19.60 -6.61
N ILE A 138 8.72 19.99 -7.88
CA ILE A 138 7.63 19.66 -8.81
C ILE A 138 7.57 18.15 -9.05
N GLY A 139 8.70 17.52 -9.39
CA GLY A 139 8.76 16.09 -9.68
C GLY A 139 8.35 15.22 -8.48
N PHE A 140 8.90 15.52 -7.30
CA PHE A 140 8.57 14.80 -6.06
C PHE A 140 7.12 15.08 -5.64
N GLY A 141 6.65 16.31 -5.79
CA GLY A 141 5.26 16.66 -5.48
C GLY A 141 4.27 15.92 -6.37
N ASN A 142 4.52 15.84 -7.68
CA ASN A 142 3.73 15.04 -8.62
C ASN A 142 3.71 13.56 -8.23
N SER A 143 4.87 13.01 -7.82
CA SER A 143 4.98 11.61 -7.40
C SER A 143 4.18 11.35 -6.12
N LEU A 144 4.31 12.21 -5.10
CA LEU A 144 3.55 12.08 -3.85
C LEU A 144 2.04 12.16 -4.05
N ILE A 145 1.56 13.06 -4.91
CA ILE A 145 0.13 13.12 -5.26
C ILE A 145 -0.31 11.82 -5.93
N THR A 146 0.46 11.34 -6.91
CA THR A 146 0.09 10.16 -7.70
C THR A 146 0.10 8.89 -6.84
N GLN A 147 1.20 8.64 -6.12
CA GLN A 147 1.36 7.46 -5.27
C GLN A 147 0.41 7.52 -4.06
N GLY A 148 0.29 8.68 -3.41
CA GLY A 148 -0.64 8.88 -2.30
C GLY A 148 -2.10 8.69 -2.71
N SER A 149 -2.50 9.16 -3.90
CA SER A 149 -3.87 8.94 -4.41
C SER A 149 -4.18 7.47 -4.66
N PHE A 150 -3.23 6.74 -5.23
CA PHE A 150 -3.36 5.29 -5.42
C PHE A 150 -3.46 4.56 -4.08
N LEU A 151 -2.55 4.83 -3.13
CA LEU A 151 -2.53 4.20 -1.81
C LEU A 151 -3.81 4.50 -1.03
N LEU A 152 -4.29 5.74 -1.07
CA LEU A 152 -5.55 6.14 -0.44
C LEU A 152 -6.72 5.31 -0.95
N ALA A 153 -6.86 5.20 -2.28
CA ALA A 153 -7.93 4.41 -2.88
C ALA A 153 -7.81 2.92 -2.51
N PHE A 154 -6.59 2.39 -2.56
CA PHE A 154 -6.29 1.01 -2.16
C PHE A 154 -6.69 0.74 -0.71
N ASP A 155 -6.25 1.58 0.23
CA ASP A 155 -6.49 1.40 1.66
C ASP A 155 -7.96 1.58 2.03
N LEU A 156 -8.69 2.49 1.38
CA LEU A 156 -10.14 2.64 1.56
C LEU A 156 -10.92 1.40 1.09
N ILE A 157 -10.62 0.90 -0.11
CA ILE A 157 -11.25 -0.32 -0.64
C ILE A 157 -10.96 -1.49 0.28
N TYR A 158 -9.72 -1.60 0.73
CA TYR A 158 -9.29 -2.68 1.59
C TYR A 158 -9.94 -2.61 2.99
N LEU A 159 -9.97 -1.42 3.60
CA LEU A 159 -10.65 -1.15 4.86
C LEU A 159 -12.13 -1.51 4.78
N GLN A 160 -12.81 -1.12 3.70
CA GLN A 160 -14.22 -1.46 3.49
C GLN A 160 -14.41 -2.98 3.38
N SER A 161 -13.51 -3.69 2.70
CA SER A 161 -13.56 -5.15 2.59
C SER A 161 -13.41 -5.86 3.95
N LEU A 162 -12.60 -5.31 4.86
CA LEU A 162 -12.40 -5.86 6.20
C LEU A 162 -13.55 -5.52 7.16
N ARG A 163 -14.14 -4.32 7.06
CA ARG A 163 -15.32 -3.94 7.86
C ARG A 163 -16.50 -4.88 7.63
N LYS A 164 -16.69 -5.37 6.39
CA LYS A 164 -17.69 -6.39 6.02
C LYS A 164 -17.46 -7.78 6.63
N LEU A 165 -16.40 -7.96 7.43
CA LEU A 165 -16.13 -9.20 8.18
C LEU A 165 -16.47 -9.09 9.66
N ILE A 166 -16.65 -7.86 10.16
CA ILE A 166 -16.97 -7.59 11.57
C ILE A 166 -18.49 -7.40 11.75
N HIS A 167 -19.18 -6.96 10.69
CA HIS A 167 -20.64 -6.84 10.59
C HIS A 167 -21.20 -7.96 9.74
#